data_AF-A0AAV7CXB9-F1
#
_entry.id   AF-A0AAV7CXB9-F1
#
_cell.length_a   1.000
_cell.length_b   1.000
_cell.length_c   1.000
_cell.angle_alpha   90.00
_cell.angle_beta   90.00
_cell.angle_gamma   90.00
#
_symmetry.space_group_name_H-M   'P 1'
#
loop_
_entity.id
_entity.type
_entity.pdbx_description
1 polymer ?
#
loop_
_entity_poly.entity_id
_entity_poly.type
_entity_poly.pdbx_seq_one_letter_code
_entity_poly.pdbx_strand_id
1 'polypeptide(L)'
;MSRCCDNLLWDVRKRTLGLYEPAALRVNYLGRREFIQRLKLETTLNVHDGCVNTISWNNTGEYLLSGSDDTSLVICNPFNKKVLTRIRSGHRANIFSAKFLPLTNDKQIISCSGDGVIYYTNIEKDAETNRQCQFTCHYGTAYEIMTVPNDPYTFLSCGEDGTVRWFDMRRKTSCTKEDCKDDILIHCRRAATSITVCPPAPYYLAVGCSDSSVRIYDRRMLGTGTATTSKAPEVTRGLVGYRTQIET
;
A
#
# COMPACT_ATOMS: atom_id res chain seq x y z
N MET A 1 3.72 23.49 43.53
CA MET A 1 2.95 22.63 42.60
C MET A 1 2.98 23.27 41.22
N SER A 2 3.96 22.90 40.38
CA SER A 2 4.12 23.43 39.03
C SER A 2 3.37 22.51 38.06
N ARG A 3 2.37 23.04 37.36
CA ARG A 3 1.67 22.33 36.27
C ARG A 3 2.66 22.14 35.12
N CYS A 4 3.04 20.89 34.87
CA CYS A 4 3.70 20.50 33.63
C CYS A 4 2.68 20.73 32.50
N CYS A 5 3.00 21.63 31.57
CA CYS A 5 2.23 21.75 30.34
C CYS A 5 2.64 20.58 29.45
N ASP A 6 1.81 19.54 29.39
CA ASP A 6 1.96 18.43 28.47
C ASP A 6 1.82 18.96 27.05
N ASN A 7 2.96 19.20 26.41
CA ASN A 7 3.00 19.74 25.06
C ASN A 7 2.78 18.55 24.12
N LEU A 8 1.51 18.16 23.97
CA LEU A 8 1.06 16.97 23.23
C LEU A 8 1.75 16.81 21.86
N LEU A 9 2.03 17.92 21.17
CA LEU A 9 2.72 17.93 19.89
C LEU A 9 4.17 17.44 19.98
N TRP A 10 4.87 17.80 21.06
CA TRP A 10 6.23 17.35 21.37
C TRP A 10 6.27 15.86 21.71
N ASP A 11 5.33 15.38 22.52
CA ASP A 11 5.26 13.97 22.90
C ASP A 11 4.88 13.05 21.74
N VAL A 12 3.99 13.50 20.86
CA VAL A 12 3.66 12.80 19.61
C VAL A 12 4.87 12.77 18.68
N ARG A 13 5.57 13.89 18.47
CA ARG A 13 6.78 13.94 17.62
C ARG A 13 7.89 13.02 18.14
N LYS A 14 8.11 13.01 19.46
CA LYS A 14 9.11 12.14 20.10
C LYS A 14 8.80 10.66 19.90
N ARG A 15 7.53 10.26 19.91
CA ARG A 15 7.08 8.89 19.63
C ARG A 15 7.30 8.48 18.17
N THR A 16 7.02 9.37 17.22
CA THR A 16 7.08 9.03 15.80
C THR A 16 8.51 9.08 15.22
N LEU A 17 9.40 9.90 15.79
CA LEU A 17 10.68 10.26 15.16
C LEU A 17 11.91 10.08 16.07
N GLY A 18 11.71 9.71 17.35
CA GLY A 18 12.77 9.64 18.35
C GLY A 18 13.14 11.01 18.94
N LEU A 19 14.25 11.06 19.69
CA LEU A 19 14.71 12.25 20.41
C LEU A 19 15.27 13.39 19.53
N TYR A 20 15.37 13.20 18.22
CA TYR A 20 15.97 14.16 17.30
C TYR A 20 14.93 14.77 16.36
N GLU A 21 15.05 16.07 16.05
CA GLU A 21 14.26 16.69 15.00
C GLU A 21 14.49 15.95 13.67
N PRO A 22 13.44 15.63 12.88
CA PRO A 22 13.58 14.93 11.59
C PRO A 22 14.46 15.68 10.60
N ALA A 23 14.42 17.02 10.64
CA ALA A 23 15.30 17.87 9.85
C ALA A 23 16.76 17.71 10.29
N ALA A 24 17.02 17.66 11.60
CA ALA A 24 18.36 17.40 12.14
C ALA A 24 18.83 15.97 11.83
N LEU A 25 17.96 14.95 11.95
CA LEU A 25 18.27 13.57 11.54
C LEU A 25 18.63 13.53 10.05
N ARG A 26 17.80 14.15 9.21
CA ARG A 26 18.07 14.24 7.77
C ARG A 26 19.39 14.97 7.50
N VAL A 27 19.63 16.13 8.09
CA VAL A 27 20.89 16.88 7.89
C VAL A 27 22.12 16.11 8.40
N ASN A 28 21.97 15.41 9.53
CA ASN A 28 23.09 14.71 10.17
C ASN A 28 23.42 13.37 9.51
N TYR A 29 22.47 12.72 8.83
CA TYR A 29 22.62 11.36 8.32
C TYR A 29 22.39 11.21 6.79
N LEU A 30 21.75 12.17 6.11
CA LEU A 30 21.55 12.12 4.66
C LEU A 30 22.91 12.17 3.94
N GLY A 31 23.20 11.15 3.13
CA GLY A 31 24.44 11.05 2.35
C GLY A 31 25.68 10.69 3.17
N ARG A 32 25.54 10.38 4.47
CA ARG A 32 26.67 9.97 5.32
C ARG A 32 27.01 8.50 5.13
N ARG A 33 28.15 8.26 4.48
CA ARG A 33 28.67 6.91 4.21
C ARG A 33 28.83 6.10 5.50
N GLU A 34 29.23 6.73 6.61
CA GLU A 34 29.48 6.07 7.88
C GLU A 34 28.21 5.45 8.47
N PHE A 35 27.04 6.04 8.22
CA PHE A 35 25.76 5.50 8.66
C PHE A 35 25.41 4.23 7.87
N ILE A 36 25.52 4.31 6.54
CA ILE A 36 25.27 3.17 5.64
C ILE A 36 26.22 2.01 5.94
N GLN A 37 27.50 2.31 6.22
CA GLN A 37 28.52 1.31 6.56
C GLN A 37 28.27 0.60 7.89
N ARG A 38 27.40 1.12 8.76
CA ARG A 38 27.01 0.47 10.03
C ARG A 38 25.79 -0.43 9.88
N LEU A 39 25.10 -0.41 8.74
CA LEU A 39 24.00 -1.32 8.49
C LEU A 39 24.53 -2.74 8.51
N LYS A 40 23.97 -3.56 9.40
CA LYS A 40 24.28 -4.97 9.53
C LYS A 40 23.00 -5.73 9.85
N LEU A 41 23.00 -7.03 9.58
CA LEU A 41 21.92 -7.91 10.00
C LEU A 41 21.78 -7.86 11.52
N GLU A 42 20.64 -7.39 12.00
CA GLU A 42 20.32 -7.36 13.43
C GLU A 42 19.62 -8.64 13.88
N THR A 43 18.65 -9.13 13.10
CA THR A 43 17.90 -10.35 13.40
C THR A 43 17.30 -10.98 12.15
N THR A 44 17.07 -12.28 12.22
CA THR A 44 16.31 -13.05 11.22
C THR A 44 14.96 -13.44 11.81
N LEU A 45 13.87 -13.25 11.05
CA LEU A 45 12.51 -13.60 11.44
C LEU A 45 12.01 -14.73 10.55
N ASN A 46 12.01 -15.96 11.06
CA ASN A 46 11.58 -17.15 10.33
C ASN A 46 10.07 -17.37 10.55
N VAL A 47 9.24 -16.56 9.90
CA VAL A 47 7.78 -16.57 10.12
C VAL A 47 6.97 -17.09 8.95
N HIS A 48 7.60 -17.33 7.80
CA HIS A 48 6.99 -17.81 6.55
C HIS A 48 7.71 -19.03 6.02
N ASP A 49 6.96 -19.88 5.29
CA ASP A 49 7.46 -21.11 4.66
C ASP A 49 7.71 -20.95 3.14
N GLY A 50 7.58 -19.72 2.63
CA GLY A 50 7.81 -19.36 1.22
C GLY A 50 8.47 -17.99 1.07
N CYS A 51 8.73 -17.56 -0.16
CA CYS A 51 9.30 -16.24 -0.42
C CYS A 51 8.40 -15.14 0.16
N VAL A 52 9.00 -14.11 0.76
CA VAL A 52 8.29 -12.94 1.28
C VAL A 52 8.37 -11.86 0.21
N ASN A 53 7.23 -11.51 -0.40
CA ASN A 53 7.21 -10.54 -1.50
C ASN A 53 6.84 -9.13 -1.04
N THR A 54 6.22 -8.99 0.14
CA THR A 54 5.77 -7.71 0.67
C THR A 54 6.07 -7.57 2.14
N ILE A 55 6.48 -6.36 2.52
CA ILE A 55 6.55 -5.91 3.89
C ILE A 55 5.90 -4.52 4.03
N SER A 56 5.28 -4.27 5.17
CA SER A 56 4.70 -2.96 5.50
C SER A 56 4.81 -2.72 7.00
N TRP A 57 5.51 -1.65 7.37
CA TRP A 57 5.44 -1.15 8.74
C TRP A 57 4.05 -0.58 9.01
N ASN A 58 3.59 -0.71 10.25
CA ASN A 58 2.45 0.04 10.74
C ASN A 58 2.84 1.50 11.01
N ASN A 59 1.88 2.36 11.33
CA ASN A 59 2.14 3.79 11.47
C ASN A 59 3.01 4.14 12.70
N THR A 60 3.04 3.29 13.73
CA THR A 60 3.91 3.49 14.90
C THR A 60 5.33 2.96 14.71
N GLY A 61 5.57 2.17 13.66
CA GLY A 61 6.83 1.45 13.44
C GLY A 61 7.05 0.27 14.40
N GLU A 62 6.07 -0.10 15.22
CA GLU A 62 6.16 -1.20 16.18
C GLU A 62 5.95 -2.57 15.52
N TYR A 63 5.06 -2.63 14.52
CA TYR A 63 4.66 -3.87 13.88
C TYR A 63 5.04 -3.89 12.40
N LEU A 64 5.48 -5.06 11.95
CA LEU A 64 5.77 -5.37 10.56
C LEU A 64 4.74 -6.39 10.05
N LEU A 65 3.99 -6.00 9.04
CA LEU A 65 3.17 -6.89 8.23
C LEU A 65 4.01 -7.46 7.10
N SER A 66 3.90 -8.77 6.88
CA SER A 66 4.55 -9.50 5.79
C SER A 66 3.54 -10.40 5.07
N GLY A 67 3.77 -10.63 3.77
CA GLY A 67 2.97 -11.53 2.94
C GLY A 67 3.85 -12.36 2.02
N SER A 68 3.45 -13.61 1.77
CA SER A 68 4.32 -14.64 1.21
C SER A 68 3.63 -15.54 0.17
N ASP A 69 4.45 -16.29 -0.56
CA ASP A 69 4.07 -17.44 -1.39
C ASP A 69 3.35 -18.55 -0.62
N ASP A 70 3.54 -18.62 0.71
CA ASP A 70 2.79 -19.54 1.59
C ASP A 70 1.31 -19.16 1.79
N THR A 71 0.83 -18.18 1.02
CA THR A 71 -0.53 -17.60 1.01
C THR A 71 -0.99 -17.01 2.33
N SER A 72 -0.07 -16.77 3.27
CA SER A 72 -0.36 -16.19 4.57
C SER A 72 0.16 -14.77 4.72
N LEU A 73 -0.51 -14.03 5.60
CA LEU A 73 -0.02 -12.76 6.13
C LEU A 73 0.44 -12.97 7.56
N VAL A 74 1.55 -12.34 7.94
CA VAL A 74 2.04 -12.36 9.32
C VAL A 74 2.25 -10.94 9.80
N ILE A 75 1.74 -10.64 11.00
CA ILE A 75 2.06 -9.42 11.74
C ILE A 75 2.98 -9.82 12.90
N CYS A 76 4.13 -9.17 13.01
CA CYS A 76 5.09 -9.42 14.07
C CYS A 76 5.65 -8.11 14.64
N ASN A 77 6.15 -8.17 15.87
CA ASN A 77 7.04 -7.15 16.40
C ASN A 77 8.48 -7.62 16.17
N PRO A 78 9.23 -6.97 15.25
CA PRO A 78 10.56 -7.44 14.87
C PRO A 78 11.62 -7.21 15.96
N PHE A 79 11.41 -6.24 16.85
CA PHE A 79 12.37 -5.89 17.91
C PHE A 79 12.40 -6.91 19.05
N ASN A 80 11.24 -7.44 19.43
CA ASN A 80 11.13 -8.51 20.42
C ASN A 80 10.95 -9.91 19.79
N LYS A 81 10.94 -9.99 18.45
CA LYS A 81 10.86 -11.22 17.64
C LYS A 81 9.58 -12.03 17.89
N LYS A 82 8.50 -11.39 18.35
CA LYS A 82 7.22 -12.05 18.60
C LYS A 82 6.30 -11.92 17.40
N VAL A 83 5.73 -13.04 16.98
CA VAL A 83 4.58 -13.05 16.07
C VAL A 83 3.35 -12.63 16.87
N LEU A 84 2.66 -11.60 16.38
CA LEU A 84 1.40 -11.14 16.96
C LEU A 84 0.24 -11.99 16.42
N THR A 85 0.20 -12.19 15.10
CA THR A 85 -0.83 -13.01 14.47
C THR A 85 -0.37 -13.55 13.11
N ARG A 86 -0.92 -14.70 12.73
CA ARG A 86 -0.77 -15.32 11.41
C ARG A 86 -2.16 -15.48 10.81
N ILE A 87 -2.35 -14.95 9.61
CA ILE A 87 -3.63 -14.86 8.94
C ILE A 87 -3.56 -15.71 7.67
N ARG A 88 -4.44 -16.71 7.57
CA ARG A 88 -4.69 -17.41 6.30
C ARG A 88 -5.57 -16.52 5.44
N SER A 89 -4.97 -15.86 4.45
CA SER A 89 -5.62 -14.78 3.68
C SER A 89 -6.81 -15.25 2.85
N GLY A 90 -6.81 -16.52 2.41
CA GLY A 90 -7.75 -17.04 1.42
C GLY A 90 -7.23 -16.98 -0.02
N HIS A 91 -6.12 -16.26 -0.26
CA HIS A 91 -5.43 -16.26 -1.56
C HIS A 91 -5.01 -17.68 -1.95
N ARG A 92 -5.06 -17.96 -3.25
CA ARG A 92 -4.69 -19.25 -3.86
C ARG A 92 -3.36 -19.18 -4.61
N ALA A 93 -2.73 -18.01 -4.64
CA ALA A 93 -1.43 -17.77 -5.23
C ALA A 93 -0.61 -16.81 -4.34
N ASN A 94 0.59 -16.47 -4.80
CA ASN A 94 1.55 -15.65 -4.09
C ASN A 94 0.96 -14.28 -3.74
N ILE A 95 1.10 -13.88 -2.47
CA ILE A 95 0.75 -12.52 -2.06
C ILE A 95 1.85 -11.59 -2.53
N PHE A 96 1.52 -10.66 -3.43
CA PHE A 96 2.48 -9.70 -3.97
C PHE A 96 2.54 -8.39 -3.19
N SER A 97 1.43 -7.96 -2.61
CA SER A 97 1.40 -6.73 -1.81
C SER A 97 0.41 -6.84 -0.66
N ALA A 98 0.79 -6.29 0.49
CA ALA A 98 -0.06 -6.17 1.66
C ALA A 98 0.28 -4.89 2.43
N LYS A 99 -0.75 -4.14 2.85
CA LYS A 99 -0.62 -2.86 3.56
C LYS A 99 -1.62 -2.77 4.71
N PHE A 100 -1.20 -2.13 5.80
CA PHE A 100 -2.13 -1.62 6.80
C PHE A 100 -2.96 -0.48 6.20
N LEU A 101 -4.27 -0.51 6.42
CA LEU A 101 -5.13 0.63 6.11
C LEU A 101 -4.93 1.70 7.19
N PRO A 102 -4.64 2.96 6.83
CA PRO A 102 -4.23 3.97 7.80
C PRO A 102 -5.40 4.35 8.71
N LEU A 103 -5.09 4.84 9.91
CA LEU A 103 -6.09 5.31 10.89
C LEU A 103 -7.11 4.23 11.31
N THR A 104 -6.76 2.94 11.20
CA THR A 104 -7.59 1.81 11.63
C THR A 104 -7.07 1.11 12.88
N ASN A 105 -6.12 1.74 13.60
CA ASN A 105 -5.40 1.16 14.74
C ASN A 105 -4.75 -0.19 14.40
N ASP A 106 -4.22 -0.31 13.18
CA ASP A 106 -3.54 -1.49 12.63
C ASP A 106 -4.43 -2.74 12.53
N LYS A 107 -5.74 -2.57 12.60
CA LYS A 107 -6.71 -3.68 12.60
C LYS A 107 -7.15 -4.10 11.21
N GLN A 108 -6.97 -3.23 10.22
CA GLN A 108 -7.45 -3.45 8.86
C GLN A 108 -6.28 -3.53 7.89
N ILE A 109 -6.31 -4.56 7.05
CA ILE A 109 -5.26 -4.89 6.10
C ILE A 109 -5.89 -5.09 4.73
N ILE A 110 -5.19 -4.63 3.70
CA ILE A 110 -5.51 -4.94 2.30
C ILE A 110 -4.35 -5.77 1.75
N SER A 111 -4.66 -6.84 1.03
CA SER A 111 -3.66 -7.68 0.35
C SER A 111 -4.10 -8.09 -1.04
N CYS A 112 -3.17 -8.23 -1.97
CA CYS A 112 -3.41 -8.72 -3.33
C CYS A 112 -2.43 -9.82 -3.74
N SER A 113 -2.84 -10.60 -4.75
CA SER A 113 -2.21 -11.87 -5.09
C SER A 113 -2.14 -12.11 -6.61
N GLY A 114 -1.30 -13.08 -6.99
CA GLY A 114 -1.20 -13.64 -8.33
C GLY A 114 -2.49 -14.26 -8.87
N ASP A 115 -3.46 -14.54 -8.02
CA ASP A 115 -4.80 -15.02 -8.42
C ASP A 115 -5.74 -13.88 -8.86
N GLY A 116 -5.28 -12.63 -8.81
CA GLY A 116 -6.07 -11.45 -9.16
C GLY A 116 -7.04 -10.97 -8.08
N VAL A 117 -7.09 -11.67 -6.94
CA VAL A 117 -7.98 -11.34 -5.85
C VAL A 117 -7.34 -10.31 -4.93
N ILE A 118 -8.16 -9.40 -4.41
CA ILE A 118 -7.80 -8.51 -3.32
C ILE A 118 -8.67 -8.88 -2.11
N TYR A 119 -8.03 -9.13 -0.96
CA TYR A 119 -8.72 -9.32 0.31
C TYR A 119 -8.64 -8.07 1.17
N TYR A 120 -9.79 -7.69 1.73
CA TYR A 120 -9.88 -6.82 2.90
C TYR A 120 -10.01 -7.68 4.15
N THR A 121 -9.05 -7.57 5.05
CA THR A 121 -8.99 -8.35 6.28
C THR A 121 -9.10 -7.43 7.49
N ASN A 122 -10.04 -7.74 8.38
CA ASN A 122 -10.09 -7.18 9.73
C ASN A 122 -9.61 -8.25 10.71
N ILE A 123 -8.52 -7.96 11.43
CA ILE A 123 -7.87 -8.92 12.33
C ILE A 123 -8.73 -9.29 13.55
N GLU A 124 -9.74 -8.50 13.88
CA GLU A 124 -10.67 -8.78 14.98
C GLU A 124 -11.86 -9.65 14.57
N LYS A 125 -12.02 -9.89 13.27
CA LYS A 125 -13.08 -10.75 12.72
C LYS A 125 -12.57 -12.15 12.46
N ASP A 126 -13.49 -13.11 12.46
CA ASP A 126 -13.19 -14.49 12.15
C ASP A 126 -12.80 -14.68 10.66
N ALA A 127 -12.19 -15.83 10.37
CA ALA A 127 -11.71 -16.14 9.03
C ALA A 127 -12.83 -16.25 7.98
N GLU A 128 -14.04 -16.69 8.37
CA GLU A 128 -15.15 -16.85 7.44
C GLU A 128 -15.70 -15.50 7.01
N THR A 129 -15.87 -14.57 7.96
CA THR A 129 -16.24 -13.19 7.63
C THR A 129 -15.20 -12.53 6.72
N ASN A 130 -13.90 -12.72 7.00
CA ASN A 130 -12.84 -12.13 6.18
C ASN A 130 -12.79 -12.72 4.75
N ARG A 131 -13.09 -14.01 4.56
CA ARG A 131 -13.16 -14.64 3.23
C ARG A 131 -14.23 -14.04 2.31
N GLN A 132 -15.27 -13.48 2.89
CA GLN A 132 -16.34 -12.83 2.13
C GLN A 132 -15.96 -11.42 1.66
N CYS A 133 -14.94 -10.81 2.27
CA CYS A 133 -14.43 -9.47 1.95
C CYS A 133 -13.39 -9.50 0.82
N GLN A 134 -13.78 -10.04 -0.35
CA GLN A 134 -12.92 -10.18 -1.52
C GLN A 134 -13.37 -9.31 -2.70
N PHE A 135 -12.41 -8.80 -3.46
CA PHE A 135 -12.61 -8.16 -4.74
C PHE A 135 -11.94 -9.00 -5.82
N THR A 136 -12.75 -9.60 -6.71
CA THR A 136 -12.27 -10.42 -7.84
C THR A 136 -12.36 -9.62 -9.15
N CYS A 137 -12.15 -8.32 -9.07
CA CYS A 137 -12.45 -7.41 -10.17
C CYS A 137 -11.30 -7.36 -11.19
N HIS A 138 -10.05 -7.55 -10.76
CA HIS A 138 -8.90 -7.62 -11.66
C HIS A 138 -8.95 -8.89 -12.52
N TYR A 139 -8.55 -8.75 -13.77
CA TYR A 139 -8.22 -9.88 -14.63
C TYR A 139 -6.71 -10.14 -14.58
N GLY A 140 -6.32 -11.39 -14.39
CA GLY A 140 -4.91 -11.75 -14.15
C GLY A 140 -4.40 -11.23 -12.81
N THR A 141 -3.08 -11.14 -12.68
CA THR A 141 -2.41 -10.81 -11.40
C THR A 141 -2.75 -9.40 -10.90
N ALA A 142 -2.99 -9.26 -9.59
CA ALA A 142 -2.97 -7.97 -8.90
C ALA A 142 -1.59 -7.76 -8.25
N TYR A 143 -0.84 -6.77 -8.71
CA TYR A 143 0.59 -6.61 -8.37
C TYR A 143 0.83 -5.78 -7.12
N GLU A 144 0.17 -4.63 -6.98
CA GLU A 144 0.47 -3.71 -5.89
C GLU A 144 -0.80 -3.11 -5.27
N ILE A 145 -0.75 -2.91 -3.96
CA ILE A 145 -1.73 -2.15 -3.17
C ILE A 145 -1.08 -0.89 -2.65
N MET A 146 -1.77 0.24 -2.80
CA MET A 146 -1.34 1.53 -2.27
C MET A 146 -2.46 2.15 -1.44
N THR A 147 -2.16 2.46 -0.19
CA THR A 147 -3.07 3.22 0.67
C THR A 147 -2.86 4.72 0.49
N VAL A 148 -3.90 5.49 0.79
CA VAL A 148 -3.84 6.95 0.69
C VAL A 148 -3.58 7.53 2.07
N PRO A 149 -2.53 8.35 2.26
CA PRO A 149 -2.25 8.94 3.56
C PRO A 149 -3.46 9.68 4.13
N ASN A 150 -3.75 9.44 5.41
CA ASN A 150 -4.88 10.03 6.15
C ASN A 150 -6.28 9.65 5.64
N ASP A 151 -6.41 8.62 4.82
CA ASP A 151 -7.71 8.10 4.36
C ASP A 151 -7.92 6.64 4.82
N PRO A 152 -8.76 6.42 5.85
CA PRO A 152 -9.02 5.07 6.37
C PRO A 152 -9.99 4.25 5.53
N TYR A 153 -10.52 4.79 4.44
CA TYR A 153 -11.62 4.17 3.71
C TYR A 153 -11.24 3.75 2.31
N THR A 154 -10.14 4.27 1.76
CA THR A 154 -9.80 4.00 0.36
C THR A 154 -8.40 3.44 0.16
N PHE A 155 -8.28 2.66 -0.91
CA PHE A 155 -7.01 2.16 -1.40
C PHE A 155 -7.03 2.06 -2.92
N LEU A 156 -5.84 1.99 -3.49
CA LEU A 156 -5.60 1.78 -4.91
C LEU A 156 -4.99 0.41 -5.11
N SER A 157 -5.28 -0.20 -6.25
CA SER A 157 -4.58 -1.39 -6.73
C SER A 157 -4.19 -1.26 -8.19
N CYS A 158 -3.20 -2.02 -8.62
CA CYS A 158 -2.86 -2.16 -10.03
C CYS A 158 -2.61 -3.62 -10.41
N GLY A 159 -2.83 -3.95 -11.68
CA GLY A 159 -2.77 -5.34 -12.13
C GLY A 159 -2.39 -5.55 -13.59
N GLU A 160 -2.33 -6.82 -13.94
CA GLU A 160 -2.00 -7.36 -15.26
C GLU A 160 -2.99 -6.94 -16.35
N ASP A 161 -4.26 -6.74 -15.98
CA ASP A 161 -5.30 -6.15 -16.82
C ASP A 161 -5.03 -4.71 -17.27
N GLY A 162 -3.93 -4.11 -16.82
CA GLY A 162 -3.52 -2.77 -17.20
C GLY A 162 -4.43 -1.69 -16.63
N THR A 163 -5.09 -1.97 -15.51
CA THR A 163 -5.91 -1.00 -14.79
C THR A 163 -5.26 -0.60 -13.47
N VAL A 164 -5.45 0.67 -13.10
CA VAL A 164 -5.37 1.10 -11.70
C VAL A 164 -6.80 1.30 -11.22
N ARG A 165 -7.15 0.71 -10.08
CA ARG A 165 -8.49 0.74 -9.51
C ARG A 165 -8.50 1.45 -8.18
N TRP A 166 -9.60 2.14 -7.87
CA TRP A 166 -9.81 2.86 -6.63
C TRP A 166 -11.04 2.33 -5.91
N PHE A 167 -10.80 1.73 -4.75
CA PHE A 167 -11.84 1.13 -3.93
C PHE A 167 -12.16 2.04 -2.75
N ASP A 168 -13.46 2.21 -2.49
CA ASP A 168 -13.97 2.89 -1.31
C ASP A 168 -14.78 1.92 -0.46
N MET A 169 -14.22 1.59 0.71
CA MET A 169 -14.75 0.62 1.66
C MET A 169 -16.09 1.06 2.28
N ARG A 170 -16.47 2.33 2.16
CA ARG A 170 -17.79 2.83 2.58
C ARG A 170 -18.89 2.47 1.58
N ARG A 171 -18.52 2.24 0.32
CA ARG A 171 -19.46 1.86 -0.75
C ARG A 171 -19.66 0.35 -0.80
N LYS A 172 -18.56 -0.39 -0.73
CA LYS A 172 -18.58 -1.87 -0.74
C LYS A 172 -17.31 -2.42 -0.11
N THR A 173 -17.45 -3.55 0.56
CA THR A 173 -16.35 -4.29 1.20
C THR A 173 -15.98 -5.57 0.42
N SER A 174 -16.70 -5.87 -0.66
CA SER A 174 -16.46 -7.00 -1.56
C SER A 174 -17.07 -6.74 -2.93
N CYS A 175 -16.58 -7.46 -3.95
CA CYS A 175 -17.16 -7.47 -5.29
C CYS A 175 -16.71 -8.72 -6.06
N THR A 176 -17.66 -9.57 -6.44
CA THR A 176 -17.42 -10.79 -7.23
C THR A 176 -18.05 -10.73 -8.62
N LYS A 177 -18.39 -9.51 -9.08
CA LYS A 177 -19.02 -9.28 -10.38
C LYS A 177 -18.03 -9.58 -11.51
N GLU A 178 -18.44 -10.40 -12.46
CA GLU A 178 -17.68 -10.65 -13.69
C GLU A 178 -17.52 -9.36 -14.51
N ASP A 179 -16.33 -9.16 -15.09
CA ASP A 179 -15.96 -7.95 -15.86
C ASP A 179 -16.34 -6.63 -15.16
N CYS A 180 -16.11 -6.54 -13.85
CA CYS A 180 -16.41 -5.34 -13.08
C CYS A 180 -15.51 -4.16 -13.49
N LYS A 181 -16.15 -3.05 -13.92
CA LYS A 181 -15.47 -1.80 -14.34
C LYS A 181 -15.70 -0.62 -13.40
N ASP A 182 -16.48 -0.83 -12.34
CA ASP A 182 -17.00 0.24 -11.48
C ASP A 182 -15.89 1.02 -10.74
N ASP A 183 -14.79 0.34 -10.40
CA ASP A 183 -13.68 0.89 -9.62
C ASP A 183 -12.47 1.30 -10.47
N ILE A 184 -12.53 1.18 -11.80
CA ILE A 184 -11.40 1.54 -12.66
C ILE A 184 -11.19 3.06 -12.63
N LEU A 185 -9.99 3.47 -12.23
CA LEU A 185 -9.57 4.87 -12.15
C LEU A 185 -8.69 5.27 -13.35
N ILE A 186 -7.79 4.37 -13.78
CA ILE A 186 -6.83 4.63 -14.86
C ILE A 186 -6.72 3.40 -15.76
N HIS A 187 -6.78 3.63 -17.08
CA HIS A 187 -6.44 2.62 -18.09
C HIS A 187 -5.01 2.83 -18.60
N CYS A 188 -4.11 1.93 -18.22
CA CYS A 188 -2.70 2.00 -18.58
C CYS A 188 -2.38 1.33 -19.93
N ARG A 189 -3.36 0.67 -20.58
CA ARG A 189 -3.25 -0.10 -21.84
C ARG A 189 -2.33 -1.34 -21.78
N ARG A 190 -1.41 -1.38 -20.83
CA ARG A 190 -0.49 -2.48 -20.51
C ARG A 190 -0.47 -2.66 -19.00
N ALA A 191 -0.01 -3.82 -18.55
CA ALA A 191 0.06 -4.18 -17.13
C ALA A 191 0.69 -3.04 -16.30
N ALA A 192 -0.03 -2.63 -15.26
CA ALA A 192 0.46 -1.67 -14.29
C ALA A 192 1.07 -2.47 -13.13
N THR A 193 2.40 -2.47 -13.06
CA THR A 193 3.16 -3.34 -12.16
C THR A 193 3.54 -2.65 -10.87
N SER A 194 3.48 -1.32 -10.82
CA SER A 194 3.68 -0.57 -9.59
C SER A 194 2.90 0.74 -9.56
N ILE A 195 2.50 1.16 -8.36
CA ILE A 195 1.81 2.41 -8.07
C ILE A 195 2.39 3.06 -6.83
N THR A 196 2.46 4.38 -6.80
CA THR A 196 2.85 5.12 -5.60
C THR A 196 2.12 6.45 -5.50
N VAL A 197 1.86 6.89 -4.27
CA VAL A 197 1.21 8.17 -3.97
C VAL A 197 2.24 9.07 -3.31
N CYS A 198 2.30 10.34 -3.74
CA CYS A 198 3.18 11.32 -3.13
C CYS A 198 2.70 11.65 -1.70
N PRO A 199 3.44 11.31 -0.63
CA PRO A 199 2.95 11.51 0.73
C PRO A 199 2.63 12.98 1.12
N PRO A 200 3.45 13.99 0.76
CA PRO A 200 3.14 15.39 1.07
C PRO A 200 2.07 16.00 0.16
N ALA A 201 1.84 15.41 -1.02
CA ALA A 201 0.82 15.83 -1.97
C ALA A 201 0.03 14.62 -2.46
N PRO A 202 -0.84 14.01 -1.61
CA PRO A 202 -1.48 12.73 -1.92
C PRO A 202 -2.30 12.74 -3.20
N TYR A 203 -2.67 13.91 -3.72
CA TYR A 203 -3.35 14.02 -4.99
C TYR A 203 -2.50 13.62 -6.19
N TYR A 204 -1.16 13.64 -6.10
CA TYR A 204 -0.30 13.07 -7.13
C TYR A 204 -0.04 11.58 -6.89
N LEU A 205 -0.15 10.81 -7.97
CA LEU A 205 0.23 9.40 -8.01
C LEU A 205 1.11 9.12 -9.23
N ALA A 206 2.03 8.17 -9.11
CA ALA A 206 2.82 7.64 -10.22
C ALA A 206 2.50 6.17 -10.45
N VAL A 207 2.47 5.76 -11.72
CA VAL A 207 2.18 4.38 -12.15
C VAL A 207 3.30 3.89 -13.05
N GLY A 208 3.93 2.79 -12.68
CA GLY A 208 4.90 2.05 -13.51
C GLY A 208 4.18 1.00 -14.35
N CYS A 209 4.42 1.01 -15.66
CA CYS A 209 3.77 0.15 -16.63
C CYS A 209 4.78 -0.75 -17.35
N SER A 210 4.36 -1.94 -17.78
CA SER A 210 5.22 -2.89 -18.51
C SER A 210 5.64 -2.43 -19.90
N ASP A 211 5.11 -1.30 -20.39
CA ASP A 211 5.57 -0.63 -21.61
C ASP A 211 6.79 0.28 -21.39
N SER A 212 7.55 0.07 -20.32
CA SER A 212 8.74 0.86 -19.96
C SER A 212 8.41 2.34 -19.74
N SER A 213 7.22 2.65 -19.21
CA SER A 213 6.82 4.01 -18.88
C SER A 213 6.45 4.17 -17.40
N VAL A 214 6.75 5.36 -16.87
CA VAL A 214 6.20 5.85 -15.61
C VAL A 214 5.32 7.05 -15.94
N ARG A 215 4.08 7.03 -15.46
CA ARG A 215 3.09 8.08 -15.71
C ARG A 215 2.67 8.71 -14.40
N ILE A 216 2.66 10.04 -14.35
CA ILE A 216 2.22 10.81 -13.18
C ILE A 216 0.82 11.34 -13.47
N TYR A 217 -0.08 11.20 -12.50
CA TYR A 217 -1.45 11.66 -12.58
C TYR A 217 -1.82 12.51 -11.37
N ASP A 218 -2.70 13.48 -11.59
CA ASP A 218 -3.43 14.15 -10.51
C ASP A 218 -4.78 13.44 -10.33
N ARG A 219 -4.96 12.75 -9.19
CA ARG A 219 -6.18 11.97 -8.89
C ARG A 219 -7.44 12.81 -8.89
N ARG A 220 -7.33 14.13 -8.64
CA ARG A 220 -8.49 15.04 -8.58
C ARG A 220 -9.10 15.26 -9.97
N MET A 221 -8.33 14.96 -11.01
CA MET A 221 -8.76 15.02 -12.41
C MET A 221 -9.24 13.66 -12.94
N LEU A 222 -9.25 12.64 -12.09
CA LEU A 222 -9.68 11.29 -12.43
C LEU A 222 -11.05 11.02 -11.80
N GLY A 223 -11.81 10.12 -12.41
CA GLY A 223 -13.08 9.65 -11.89
C GLY A 223 -13.29 8.19 -12.27
N THR A 224 -14.03 7.46 -11.44
CA THR A 224 -14.46 6.11 -11.81
C THR A 224 -15.72 6.20 -12.68
N GLY A 225 -15.93 5.22 -13.57
CA GLY A 225 -16.93 5.26 -14.64
C GLY A 225 -18.40 5.42 -14.21
N THR A 226 -18.70 5.48 -12.92
CA THR A 226 -20.03 5.86 -12.40
C THR A 226 -20.27 7.37 -12.33
N ALA A 227 -19.24 8.20 -12.58
CA ALA A 227 -19.33 9.67 -12.49
C ALA A 227 -19.27 10.41 -13.85
N THR A 228 -19.09 9.72 -14.98
CA THR A 228 -18.85 10.36 -16.29
C THR A 228 -19.85 9.92 -17.37
N THR A 229 -21.08 10.42 -17.31
CA THR A 229 -21.89 10.69 -18.51
C THR A 229 -21.59 12.10 -19.03
N SER A 230 -20.34 12.37 -19.40
CA SER A 230 -20.03 13.43 -20.37
C SER A 230 -18.58 13.27 -20.80
N LYS A 231 -18.40 13.04 -22.10
CA LYS A 231 -17.14 13.09 -22.86
C LYS A 231 -15.98 12.26 -22.29
N ALA A 232 -15.50 11.30 -23.08
CA ALA A 232 -14.14 10.81 -22.93
C ALA A 232 -13.22 12.02 -22.69
N PRO A 233 -12.36 12.02 -21.65
CA PRO A 233 -11.44 13.11 -21.49
C PRO A 233 -10.59 13.14 -22.76
N GLU A 234 -10.78 14.19 -23.57
CA GLU A 234 -9.74 14.65 -24.47
C GLU A 234 -8.46 14.62 -23.66
N VAL A 235 -7.42 14.02 -24.25
CA VAL A 235 -6.06 13.98 -23.75
C VAL A 235 -5.70 15.39 -23.29
N THR A 236 -5.96 15.69 -22.02
CA THR A 236 -5.57 16.95 -21.44
C THR A 236 -4.06 16.82 -21.37
N ARG A 237 -3.39 17.63 -22.18
CA ARG A 237 -1.95 17.81 -22.19
C ARG A 237 -1.50 18.23 -20.79
N GLY A 238 -1.33 17.24 -19.92
CA GLY A 238 -0.75 17.31 -18.59
C GLY A 238 0.18 16.12 -18.33
N LEU A 239 0.49 15.36 -19.38
CA LEU A 239 1.53 14.33 -19.36
C LEU A 239 2.89 15.04 -19.39
N VAL A 240 3.51 15.23 -18.24
CA VAL A 240 4.97 15.22 -18.19
C VAL A 240 5.38 13.77 -17.96
N GLY A 241 5.28 12.96 -19.03
CA GLY A 241 5.89 11.65 -19.07
C GLY A 241 7.40 11.84 -19.21
N TYR A 242 8.14 11.81 -18.10
CA TYR A 242 9.58 11.67 -18.18
C TYR A 242 9.88 10.24 -18.63
N ARG A 243 10.22 10.08 -19.91
CA ARG A 243 10.82 8.85 -20.42
C ARG A 243 12.29 8.86 -20.02
N THR A 244 12.59 8.44 -18.80
CA THR A 244 13.98 8.18 -18.42
C THR A 244 14.37 6.86 -19.08
N GLN A 245 15.03 6.94 -20.24
CA GLN A 245 15.79 5.79 -20.75
C GLN A 245 16.95 5.58 -19.76
N ILE A 246 16.89 4.49 -19.01
CA ILE A 246 18.08 3.98 -18.33
C ILE A 246 18.86 3.27 -19.44
N GLU A 247 19.80 3.99 -20.05
CA GLU A 247 20.82 3.36 -20.88
C GLU A 247 21.73 2.54 -19.95
N THR A 248 21.77 1.23 -20.18
CA THR A 248 22.73 0.30 -19.56
C THR A 248 24.08 0.37 -20.25
#